data_AF-A0A1G0LFU1-F1
#
_entry.id   AF-A0A1G0LFU1-F1
#
_cell.length_a   1.000
_cell.length_b   1.000
_cell.length_c   1.000
_cell.angle_alpha   90.00
_cell.angle_beta   90.00
_cell.angle_gamma   90.00
#
_symmetry.space_group_name_H-M   'P 1'
#
loop_
_entity.id
_entity.type
_entity.pdbx_description
1 polymer ?
#
loop_
_entity_poly.entity_id
_entity_poly.type
_entity_poly.pdbx_seq_one_letter_code
_entity_poly.pdbx_strand_id
1 'polypeptide(L)'
;MKKILKKTKVKKISDVDKWNKQEKLHQRKALENASKHFDKDDSLTVNHLQAIYGKESSYGTQIRERGTAGAAGDFMFEKTTAIRFGLTVTKENDQRFDVDDASAASAKYLKIIDDSFKGPTSLTNSLKTITVTNSKERTNFVIAAYNAGEGRIAKAKKLAKKDEKGPQKWDDVKKYLGPAGATKKKVQEITEYVDKVQEYAKEFSKKSKADKRAKFKKPSIIAISPKGGHWITKNGQHILIGG
;
A
#
# COMPACT_ATOMS: atom_id res chain seq x y z
N MET A 1 5.57 -10.35 56.40
CA MET A 1 5.82 -9.55 55.19
C MET A 1 5.42 -10.34 53.94
N LYS A 2 4.31 -9.99 53.27
CA LYS A 2 3.92 -10.60 51.99
C LYS A 2 4.66 -9.88 50.85
N LYS A 3 5.61 -10.56 50.19
CA LYS A 3 6.22 -10.08 48.93
C LYS A 3 5.16 -10.12 47.83
N ILE A 4 4.69 -8.95 47.41
CA ILE A 4 3.85 -8.80 46.21
C ILE A 4 4.77 -8.95 45.00
N LEU A 5 4.73 -10.12 44.37
CA LEU A 5 5.33 -10.34 43.05
C LEU A 5 4.55 -9.53 42.01
N LYS A 6 5.10 -8.37 41.62
CA LYS A 6 4.63 -7.63 40.43
C LYS A 6 4.84 -8.51 39.21
N LYS A 7 3.76 -9.07 38.64
CA LYS A 7 3.79 -9.72 37.33
C LYS A 7 4.19 -8.68 36.28
N THR A 8 5.43 -8.73 35.83
CA THR A 8 5.91 -7.95 34.69
C THR A 8 5.14 -8.40 33.45
N LYS A 9 4.20 -7.59 32.94
CA LYS A 9 3.53 -7.86 31.66
C LYS A 9 4.60 -7.81 30.55
N VAL A 10 4.98 -8.97 30.02
CA VAL A 10 5.83 -9.05 28.84
C VAL A 10 5.09 -8.35 27.70
N LYS A 11 5.65 -7.24 27.20
CA LYS A 11 5.07 -6.48 26.10
C LYS A 11 5.14 -7.34 24.84
N LYS A 12 3.98 -7.73 24.30
CA LYS A 12 3.91 -8.49 23.03
C LYS A 12 4.60 -7.67 21.93
N ILE A 13 5.58 -8.27 21.28
CA ILE A 13 6.29 -7.69 20.13
C ILE A 13 5.29 -7.54 18.98
N SER A 14 5.12 -6.32 18.45
CA SER A 14 4.22 -6.06 17.31
C SER A 14 4.83 -6.56 16.00
N ASP A 15 4.03 -6.65 14.94
CA ASP A 15 4.55 -6.98 13.62
C ASP A 15 5.50 -5.90 13.10
N VAL A 16 5.22 -4.62 13.38
CA VAL A 16 6.10 -3.49 13.07
C VAL A 16 7.45 -3.61 13.79
N ASP A 17 7.48 -4.09 15.03
CA ASP A 17 8.76 -4.36 15.73
C ASP A 17 9.56 -5.47 15.03
N LYS A 18 8.89 -6.53 14.56
CA LYS A 18 9.55 -7.62 13.79
C LYS A 18 10.07 -7.10 12.45
N TRP A 19 9.25 -6.36 11.71
CA TRP A 19 9.62 -5.82 10.41
C TRP A 19 10.75 -4.81 10.51
N ASN A 20 10.74 -3.89 11.48
CA ASN A 20 11.87 -2.96 11.69
C ASN A 20 13.19 -3.68 12.02
N LYS A 21 13.14 -4.87 12.65
CA LYS A 21 14.33 -5.69 12.92
C LYS A 21 14.86 -6.37 11.65
N GLN A 22 13.97 -6.70 10.71
CA GLN A 22 14.28 -7.41 9.46
C GLN A 22 14.56 -6.47 8.29
N GLU A 23 14.07 -5.23 8.35
CA GLU A 23 14.18 -4.23 7.29
C GLU A 23 15.65 -3.99 6.90
N LYS A 24 15.95 -4.23 5.62
CA LYS A 24 17.23 -3.89 5.03
C LYS A 24 17.25 -2.43 4.59
N LEU A 25 18.43 -1.81 4.61
CA LEU A 25 18.59 -0.40 4.19
C LEU A 25 18.04 -0.14 2.79
N HIS A 26 18.26 -1.05 1.84
CA HIS A 26 17.76 -0.88 0.47
C HIS A 26 16.22 -0.86 0.41
N GLN A 27 15.52 -1.75 1.14
CA GLN A 27 14.06 -1.75 1.20
C GLN A 27 13.53 -0.41 1.73
N ARG A 28 14.13 0.11 2.80
CA ARG A 28 13.78 1.44 3.32
C ARG A 28 14.01 2.55 2.30
N LYS A 29 15.12 2.51 1.56
CA LYS A 29 15.43 3.51 0.53
C LYS A 29 14.50 3.42 -0.67
N ALA A 30 14.10 2.22 -1.09
CA ALA A 30 13.08 1.99 -2.11
C ALA A 30 11.76 2.67 -1.71
N LEU A 31 11.28 2.44 -0.47
CA LEU A 31 10.04 3.03 0.03
C LEU A 31 10.12 4.54 0.20
N GLU A 32 11.25 5.07 0.71
CA GLU A 32 11.50 6.52 0.78
C GLU A 32 11.47 7.16 -0.60
N ASN A 33 12.15 6.57 -1.59
CA ASN A 33 12.15 7.06 -2.96
C ASN A 33 10.76 6.98 -3.61
N ALA A 34 10.05 5.86 -3.45
CA ALA A 34 8.70 5.69 -3.97
C ALA A 34 7.71 6.69 -3.37
N SER A 35 7.88 7.05 -2.08
CA SER A 35 7.00 8.03 -1.43
C SER A 35 7.03 9.42 -2.07
N LYS A 36 8.02 9.73 -2.91
CA LYS A 36 8.12 10.97 -3.69
C LYS A 36 7.08 11.10 -4.79
N HIS A 37 6.33 10.03 -5.08
CA HIS A 37 5.13 10.11 -5.93
C HIS A 37 3.93 10.78 -5.22
N PHE A 38 3.98 10.90 -3.89
CA PHE A 38 2.95 11.61 -3.13
C PHE A 38 3.28 13.09 -3.03
N ASP A 39 2.25 13.93 -3.11
CA ASP A 39 2.38 15.38 -2.98
C ASP A 39 2.02 15.88 -1.56
N LYS A 40 1.98 17.21 -1.42
CA LYS A 40 1.67 17.89 -0.15
C LYS A 40 0.19 17.76 0.26
N ASP A 41 -0.71 17.53 -0.68
CA ASP A 41 -2.15 17.45 -0.47
C ASP A 41 -2.59 16.01 -0.12
N ASP A 42 -1.68 15.04 -0.33
CA ASP A 42 -1.85 13.65 0.03
C ASP A 42 -1.53 13.41 1.52
N SER A 43 -2.42 12.72 2.23
CA SER A 43 -2.14 12.18 3.58
C SER A 43 -1.28 10.91 3.55
N LEU A 44 -1.05 10.34 2.36
CA LEU A 44 -0.14 9.23 2.14
C LEU A 44 1.32 9.64 2.42
N THR A 45 2.09 8.70 2.93
CA THR A 45 3.49 8.88 3.34
C THR A 45 4.28 7.59 3.17
N VAL A 46 5.61 7.65 3.35
CA VAL A 46 6.46 6.45 3.40
C VAL A 46 5.98 5.41 4.43
N ASN A 47 5.36 5.83 5.53
CA ASN A 47 4.87 4.90 6.55
C ASN A 47 3.65 4.09 6.06
N HIS A 48 2.85 4.65 5.15
CA HIS A 48 1.76 3.91 4.51
C HIS A 48 2.33 2.87 3.54
N LEU A 49 3.40 3.19 2.81
CA LEU A 49 4.10 2.22 1.98
C LEU A 49 4.74 1.11 2.83
N GLN A 50 5.38 1.44 3.95
CA GLN A 50 5.90 0.46 4.92
C GLN A 50 4.80 -0.44 5.48
N ALA A 51 3.65 0.15 5.82
CA ALA A 51 2.50 -0.60 6.34
C ALA A 51 1.90 -1.56 5.30
N ILE A 52 1.73 -1.11 4.06
CA ILE A 52 1.25 -1.96 2.96
C ILE A 52 2.29 -3.05 2.66
N TYR A 53 3.58 -2.70 2.55
CA TYR A 53 4.63 -3.69 2.29
C TYR A 53 4.68 -4.79 3.35
N GLY A 54 4.60 -4.42 4.62
CA GLY A 54 4.51 -5.37 5.72
C GLY A 54 3.23 -6.21 5.66
N LYS A 55 2.08 -5.58 5.36
CA LYS A 55 0.80 -6.29 5.28
C LYS A 55 0.72 -7.27 4.10
N GLU A 56 1.34 -6.95 2.97
CA GLU A 56 1.28 -7.75 1.74
C GLU A 56 2.27 -8.92 1.73
N SER A 57 3.49 -8.71 2.24
CA SER A 57 4.55 -9.72 2.08
C SER A 57 5.43 -9.93 3.31
N SER A 58 5.05 -9.35 4.45
CA SER A 58 5.86 -9.38 5.68
C SER A 58 7.30 -8.97 5.41
N TYR A 59 7.49 -7.84 4.72
CA TYR A 59 8.81 -7.29 4.34
C TYR A 59 9.66 -8.25 3.49
N GLY A 60 9.04 -8.88 2.50
CA GLY A 60 9.75 -9.75 1.56
C GLY A 60 9.80 -11.24 1.98
N THR A 61 9.34 -11.58 3.19
CA THR A 61 9.45 -12.97 3.70
C THR A 61 8.35 -13.90 3.17
N GLN A 62 7.23 -13.35 2.69
CA GLN A 62 6.07 -14.09 2.18
C GLN A 62 5.76 -13.81 0.69
N ILE A 63 6.72 -13.26 -0.07
CA ILE A 63 6.51 -12.86 -1.48
C ILE A 63 6.15 -14.00 -2.45
N ARG A 64 6.45 -15.25 -2.07
CA ARG A 64 6.21 -16.44 -2.91
C ARG A 64 4.79 -17.00 -2.76
N GLU A 65 4.00 -16.46 -1.84
CA GLU A 65 2.59 -16.80 -1.71
C GLU A 65 1.83 -16.11 -2.86
N ARG A 66 1.34 -16.89 -3.83
CA ARG A 66 0.49 -16.34 -4.90
C ARG A 66 -0.89 -16.06 -4.34
N GLY A 67 -1.30 -14.80 -4.38
CA GLY A 67 -2.66 -14.39 -4.06
C GLY A 67 -3.66 -14.77 -5.16
N THR A 68 -4.92 -14.43 -4.92
CA THR A 68 -6.00 -14.55 -5.91
C THR A 68 -5.61 -13.89 -7.23
N ALA A 69 -6.03 -14.47 -8.36
CA ALA A 69 -5.74 -13.96 -9.71
C ALA A 69 -4.23 -13.83 -10.06
N GLY A 70 -3.35 -14.51 -9.34
CA GLY A 70 -1.91 -14.50 -9.61
C GLY A 70 -1.19 -13.25 -9.10
N ALA A 71 -1.79 -12.54 -8.13
CA ALA A 71 -1.12 -11.53 -7.33
C ALA A 71 0.18 -12.08 -6.71
N ALA A 72 1.28 -11.33 -6.80
CA ALA A 72 2.59 -11.80 -6.33
C ALA A 72 3.54 -10.64 -5.99
N GLY A 73 4.65 -11.00 -5.36
CA GLY A 73 5.76 -10.08 -5.10
C GLY A 73 5.58 -9.24 -3.85
N ASP A 74 6.39 -8.19 -3.72
CA ASP A 74 6.48 -7.38 -2.49
C ASP A 74 5.14 -6.71 -2.10
N PHE A 75 4.35 -6.34 -3.11
CA PHE A 75 3.11 -5.56 -2.98
C PHE A 75 1.85 -6.30 -3.48
N MET A 76 1.96 -7.60 -3.75
CA MET A 76 0.88 -8.48 -4.21
C MET A 76 0.13 -7.95 -5.44
N PHE A 77 0.88 -7.50 -6.45
CA PHE A 77 0.29 -7.04 -7.70
C PHE A 77 -0.19 -8.19 -8.58
N GLU A 78 -1.44 -8.12 -9.04
CA GLU A 78 -1.89 -8.89 -10.21
C GLU A 78 -1.03 -8.52 -11.43
N LYS A 79 -0.80 -9.49 -12.33
CA LYS A 79 0.07 -9.31 -13.50
C LYS A 79 -0.37 -8.13 -14.39
N THR A 80 -1.66 -7.99 -14.64
CA THR A 80 -2.22 -6.91 -15.47
C THR A 80 -2.03 -5.54 -14.83
N THR A 81 -2.24 -5.45 -13.51
CA THR A 81 -1.98 -4.24 -12.73
C THR A 81 -0.50 -3.89 -12.74
N ALA A 82 0.39 -4.85 -12.49
CA ALA A 82 1.84 -4.64 -12.56
C ALA A 82 2.28 -4.06 -13.92
N ILE A 83 1.82 -4.65 -15.03
CA ILE A 83 2.11 -4.17 -16.38
C ILE A 83 1.56 -2.75 -16.60
N ARG A 84 0.32 -2.48 -16.16
CA ARG A 84 -0.28 -1.14 -16.25
C ARG A 84 0.54 -0.07 -15.53
N PHE A 85 1.23 -0.45 -14.44
CA PHE A 85 2.11 0.44 -13.68
C PHE A 85 3.59 0.40 -14.12
N GLY A 86 3.86 -0.18 -15.29
CA GLY A 86 5.16 -0.14 -15.95
C GLY A 86 6.13 -1.23 -15.50
N LEU A 87 5.65 -2.28 -14.81
CA LEU A 87 6.48 -3.43 -14.45
C LEU A 87 6.57 -4.42 -15.61
N THR A 88 7.77 -4.94 -15.81
CA THR A 88 8.04 -6.11 -16.65
C THR A 88 7.63 -7.36 -15.88
N VAL A 89 6.75 -8.17 -16.47
CA VAL A 89 6.27 -9.43 -15.89
C VAL A 89 6.41 -10.56 -16.91
N THR A 90 7.65 -11.03 -17.09
CA THR A 90 7.99 -12.21 -17.89
C THR A 90 8.48 -13.34 -16.99
N LYS A 91 8.77 -14.52 -17.56
CA LYS A 91 9.30 -15.65 -16.80
C LYS A 91 10.75 -15.40 -16.38
N GLU A 92 11.48 -14.65 -17.19
CA GLU A 92 12.90 -14.32 -17.03
C GLU A 92 13.11 -13.09 -16.15
N ASN A 93 12.13 -12.18 -16.11
CA ASN A 93 12.18 -10.95 -15.34
C ASN A 93 10.78 -10.56 -14.83
N ASP A 94 10.52 -10.81 -13.55
CA ASP A 94 9.28 -10.41 -12.88
C ASP A 94 9.58 -9.33 -11.84
N GLN A 95 9.46 -8.07 -12.26
CA GLN A 95 9.75 -6.89 -11.45
C GLN A 95 8.76 -6.69 -10.29
N ARG A 96 7.74 -7.54 -10.14
CA ARG A 96 6.92 -7.56 -8.91
C ARG A 96 7.72 -8.00 -7.68
N PHE A 97 8.83 -8.72 -7.89
CA PHE A 97 9.75 -9.18 -6.85
C PHE A 97 10.99 -8.29 -6.70
N ASP A 98 11.06 -7.19 -7.45
CA ASP A 98 12.07 -6.14 -7.27
C ASP A 98 11.47 -5.05 -6.37
N VAL A 99 12.06 -4.85 -5.19
CA VAL A 99 11.49 -3.93 -4.19
C VAL A 99 11.54 -2.47 -4.64
N ASP A 100 12.50 -2.06 -5.47
CA ASP A 100 12.58 -0.69 -5.98
C ASP A 100 11.44 -0.45 -6.98
N ASP A 101 11.30 -1.34 -7.96
CA ASP A 101 10.26 -1.26 -8.99
C ASP A 101 8.85 -1.43 -8.41
N ALA A 102 8.65 -2.44 -7.56
CA ALA A 102 7.36 -2.73 -6.94
C ALA A 102 6.93 -1.61 -5.98
N SER A 103 7.86 -1.00 -5.22
CA SER A 103 7.54 0.16 -4.38
C SER A 103 7.10 1.36 -5.22
N ALA A 104 7.81 1.65 -6.31
CA ALA A 104 7.47 2.75 -7.20
C ALA A 104 6.09 2.54 -7.86
N ALA A 105 5.82 1.32 -8.35
CA ALA A 105 4.52 0.95 -8.90
C ALA A 105 3.40 1.09 -7.85
N SER A 106 3.62 0.63 -6.61
CA SER A 106 2.66 0.76 -5.50
C SER A 106 2.35 2.21 -5.17
N ALA A 107 3.36 3.06 -5.03
CA ALA A 107 3.16 4.48 -4.77
C ALA A 107 2.40 5.19 -5.90
N LYS A 108 2.72 4.90 -7.17
CA LYS A 108 1.98 5.42 -8.32
C LYS A 108 0.52 4.96 -8.32
N TYR A 109 0.26 3.69 -7.99
CA TYR A 109 -1.09 3.18 -7.93
C TYR A 109 -1.90 3.86 -6.84
N LEU A 110 -1.39 3.90 -5.60
CA LEU A 110 -2.02 4.60 -4.48
C LEU A 110 -2.28 6.07 -4.80
N LYS A 111 -1.35 6.74 -5.49
CA LYS A 111 -1.50 8.13 -5.94
C LYS A 111 -2.67 8.29 -6.93
N ILE A 112 -2.74 7.44 -7.95
CA ILE A 112 -3.84 7.45 -8.93
C ILE A 112 -5.18 7.21 -8.25
N ILE A 113 -5.25 6.27 -7.30
CA ILE A 113 -6.47 6.05 -6.53
C ILE A 113 -6.82 7.30 -5.69
N ASP A 114 -5.86 7.92 -5.00
CA ASP A 114 -6.11 9.13 -4.20
C ASP A 114 -6.67 10.26 -5.06
N ASP A 115 -6.02 10.53 -6.20
CA ASP A 115 -6.46 11.55 -7.15
C ASP A 115 -7.86 11.23 -7.71
N SER A 116 -8.18 9.95 -7.96
CA SER A 116 -9.50 9.53 -8.40
C SER A 116 -10.62 9.87 -7.39
N PHE A 117 -10.29 9.99 -6.10
CA PHE A 117 -11.23 10.38 -5.05
C PHE A 117 -11.20 11.88 -4.70
N LYS A 118 -10.30 12.68 -5.30
CA LYS A 118 -10.31 14.15 -5.15
C LYS A 118 -11.43 14.82 -5.94
N GLY A 119 -11.96 14.15 -6.98
CA GLY A 119 -13.07 14.62 -7.79
C GLY A 119 -13.86 13.46 -8.40
N PRO A 120 -15.00 13.72 -9.05
CA PRO A 120 -15.74 12.69 -9.77
C PRO A 120 -14.92 12.17 -10.96
N THR A 121 -14.43 10.94 -10.86
CA THR A 121 -13.61 10.27 -11.86
C THR A 121 -14.38 9.10 -12.44
N SER A 122 -14.43 9.00 -13.78
CA SER A 122 -15.08 7.88 -14.46
C SER A 122 -14.28 6.60 -14.27
N LEU A 123 -14.97 5.53 -13.91
CA LEU A 123 -14.50 4.16 -13.81
C LEU A 123 -15.20 3.33 -14.90
N THR A 124 -14.93 2.02 -14.92
CA THR A 124 -15.63 1.09 -15.80
C THR A 124 -17.14 1.04 -15.51
N ASN A 125 -17.93 0.61 -16.50
CA ASN A 125 -19.39 0.47 -16.39
C ASN A 125 -20.13 1.77 -16.00
N SER A 126 -19.65 2.92 -16.49
CA SER A 126 -20.23 4.25 -16.22
C SER A 126 -20.30 4.62 -14.73
N LEU A 127 -19.54 3.92 -13.89
CA LEU A 127 -19.44 4.25 -12.47
C LEU A 127 -18.56 5.48 -12.31
N LYS A 128 -18.85 6.32 -11.32
CA LYS A 128 -18.02 7.47 -10.96
C LYS A 128 -17.66 7.41 -9.49
N THR A 129 -16.44 7.84 -9.16
CA THR A 129 -16.06 8.08 -7.77
C THR A 129 -16.88 9.23 -7.19
N ILE A 130 -17.01 9.24 -5.86
CA ILE A 130 -17.57 10.36 -5.10
C ILE A 130 -16.40 11.04 -4.39
N THR A 131 -16.29 12.35 -4.58
CA THR A 131 -15.25 13.21 -3.96
C THR A 131 -15.16 12.99 -2.45
N VAL A 132 -13.93 12.93 -1.94
CA VAL A 132 -13.61 12.92 -0.50
C VAL A 132 -12.67 14.07 -0.21
N THR A 133 -13.24 15.13 0.36
CA THR A 133 -12.54 16.39 0.64
C THR A 133 -11.50 16.23 1.74
N ASN A 134 -11.85 15.53 2.82
CA ASN A 134 -10.92 15.24 3.91
C ASN A 134 -9.86 14.22 3.47
N SER A 135 -8.59 14.63 3.40
CA SER A 135 -7.51 13.77 2.91
C SER A 135 -7.24 12.55 3.79
N LYS A 136 -7.52 12.62 5.11
CA LYS A 136 -7.38 11.47 6.02
C LYS A 136 -8.46 10.42 5.77
N GLU A 137 -9.71 10.85 5.59
CA GLU A 137 -10.80 9.95 5.16
C GLU A 137 -10.49 9.36 3.78
N ARG A 138 -9.97 10.17 2.86
CA ARG A 138 -9.60 9.72 1.51
C ARG A 138 -8.57 8.59 1.56
N THR A 139 -7.57 8.68 2.43
CA THR A 139 -6.59 7.60 2.63
C THR A 139 -7.24 6.26 2.98
N ASN A 140 -8.32 6.22 3.77
CA ASN A 140 -9.04 4.97 4.06
C ASN A 140 -9.65 4.37 2.78
N PHE A 141 -10.27 5.21 1.94
CA PHE A 141 -10.82 4.77 0.65
C PHE A 141 -9.73 4.31 -0.32
N VAL A 142 -8.56 4.96 -0.30
CA VAL A 142 -7.40 4.58 -1.11
C VAL A 142 -6.90 3.18 -0.72
N ILE A 143 -6.69 2.94 0.57
CA ILE A 143 -6.25 1.64 1.08
C ILE A 143 -7.29 0.56 0.79
N ALA A 144 -8.58 0.87 0.97
CA ALA A 144 -9.65 -0.06 0.66
C ALA A 144 -9.70 -0.40 -0.84
N ALA A 145 -9.55 0.59 -1.72
CA ALA A 145 -9.55 0.40 -3.16
C ALA A 145 -8.28 -0.30 -3.66
N TYR A 146 -7.14 -0.11 -2.99
CA TYR A 146 -5.92 -0.88 -3.28
C TYR A 146 -6.18 -2.39 -3.09
N ASN A 147 -6.84 -2.80 -2.00
CA ASN A 147 -7.16 -4.20 -1.71
C ASN A 147 -8.40 -4.75 -2.47
N ALA A 148 -9.35 -3.88 -2.81
CA ALA A 148 -10.68 -4.29 -3.27
C ALA A 148 -11.07 -3.79 -4.67
N GLY A 149 -10.25 -2.94 -5.30
CA GLY A 149 -10.56 -2.23 -6.53
C GLY A 149 -11.47 -1.00 -6.33
N GLU A 150 -11.22 0.06 -7.08
CA GLU A 150 -11.94 1.35 -7.01
C GLU A 150 -13.44 1.18 -7.28
N GLY A 151 -13.81 0.31 -8.23
CA GLY A 151 -15.20 0.12 -8.61
C GLY A 151 -16.09 -0.40 -7.48
N ARG A 152 -15.57 -1.31 -6.65
CA ARG A 152 -16.31 -1.82 -5.48
C ARG A 152 -16.51 -0.71 -4.44
N ILE A 153 -15.48 0.08 -4.19
CA ILE A 153 -15.55 1.20 -3.25
C ILE A 153 -16.50 2.29 -3.76
N ALA A 154 -16.43 2.66 -5.04
CA ALA A 154 -17.33 3.64 -5.63
C ALA A 154 -18.80 3.19 -5.59
N LYS A 155 -19.07 1.89 -5.84
CA LYS A 155 -20.42 1.33 -5.70
C LYS A 155 -20.92 1.38 -4.25
N ALA A 156 -20.08 1.02 -3.27
CA ALA A 156 -20.41 1.11 -1.85
C ALA A 156 -20.72 2.56 -1.42
N LYS A 157 -19.92 3.55 -1.88
CA LYS A 157 -20.17 4.98 -1.62
C LYS A 157 -21.50 5.45 -2.23
N LYS A 158 -21.83 5.00 -3.45
CA LYS A 158 -23.11 5.31 -4.10
C LYS A 158 -24.30 4.76 -3.31
N LEU A 159 -24.19 3.53 -2.79
CA LEU A 159 -25.22 2.93 -1.95
C LEU A 159 -25.36 3.66 -0.60
N ALA A 160 -24.24 3.98 0.05
CA ALA A 160 -24.24 4.78 1.28
C ALA A 160 -24.94 6.12 1.08
N LYS A 161 -24.66 6.82 -0.04
CA LYS A 161 -25.34 8.07 -0.39
C LYS A 161 -26.84 7.88 -0.64
N LYS A 162 -27.24 6.80 -1.31
CA LYS A 162 -28.65 6.49 -1.58
C LYS A 162 -29.44 6.28 -0.28
N ASP A 163 -28.80 5.70 0.72
CA ASP A 163 -29.35 5.47 2.06
C ASP A 163 -29.10 6.63 3.03
N GLU A 164 -28.79 7.82 2.50
CA GLU A 164 -28.58 9.05 3.27
C GLU A 164 -27.47 8.96 4.34
N LYS A 165 -26.52 8.04 4.19
CA LYS A 165 -25.30 7.95 4.99
C LYS A 165 -24.19 8.79 4.37
N GLY A 166 -23.11 9.06 5.11
CA GLY A 166 -22.01 9.90 4.65
C GLY A 166 -21.10 9.17 3.66
N PRO A 167 -21.17 9.42 2.33
CA PRO A 167 -20.32 8.72 1.36
C PRO A 167 -18.85 9.14 1.44
N GLN A 168 -18.53 10.18 2.20
CA GLN A 168 -17.18 10.66 2.47
C GLN A 168 -16.56 10.10 3.76
N LYS A 169 -17.30 9.29 4.53
CA LYS A 169 -16.85 8.72 5.81
C LYS A 169 -16.66 7.22 5.67
N TRP A 170 -15.48 6.71 5.97
CA TRP A 170 -15.17 5.28 5.85
C TRP A 170 -16.12 4.42 6.69
N ASP A 171 -16.41 4.83 7.92
CA ASP A 171 -17.26 4.08 8.85
C ASP A 171 -18.72 3.93 8.39
N ASP A 172 -19.20 4.86 7.57
CA ASP A 172 -20.51 4.76 6.94
C ASP A 172 -20.44 3.83 5.72
N VAL A 173 -19.44 4.02 4.86
CA VAL A 173 -19.33 3.30 3.59
C VAL A 173 -18.99 1.83 3.77
N LYS A 174 -18.17 1.45 4.76
CA LYS A 174 -17.74 0.06 4.95
C LYS A 174 -18.91 -0.92 5.17
N LYS A 175 -20.03 -0.42 5.72
CA LYS A 175 -21.29 -1.15 5.90
C LYS A 175 -21.94 -1.56 4.55
N TYR A 176 -21.59 -0.87 3.47
CA TYR A 176 -22.14 -1.06 2.12
C TYR A 176 -21.27 -1.93 1.21
N LEU A 177 -20.13 -2.44 1.69
CA LEU A 177 -19.28 -3.33 0.89
C LEU A 177 -20.01 -4.62 0.50
N GLY A 178 -20.80 -5.19 1.42
CA GLY A 178 -21.65 -6.37 1.16
C GLY A 178 -22.70 -6.09 0.08
N PRO A 179 -23.57 -5.08 0.26
CA PRO A 179 -24.50 -4.60 -0.76
C PRO A 179 -23.84 -4.23 -2.11
N ALA A 180 -22.58 -3.81 -2.10
CA ALA A 180 -21.81 -3.56 -3.32
C ALA A 180 -21.39 -4.85 -4.06
N GLY A 181 -21.62 -6.03 -3.49
CA GLY A 181 -21.33 -7.33 -4.08
C GLY A 181 -20.08 -8.01 -3.51
N ALA A 182 -19.55 -7.55 -2.37
CA ALA A 182 -18.53 -8.31 -1.64
C ALA A 182 -19.18 -9.42 -0.81
N THR A 183 -18.56 -10.59 -0.76
CA THR A 183 -18.96 -11.65 0.18
C THR A 183 -18.65 -11.23 1.62
N LYS A 184 -19.29 -11.84 2.63
CA LYS A 184 -19.00 -11.54 4.05
C LYS A 184 -17.50 -11.65 4.38
N LYS A 185 -16.84 -12.69 3.87
CA LYS A 185 -15.39 -12.89 4.02
C LYS A 185 -14.59 -11.73 3.40
N LYS A 186 -14.95 -11.30 2.17
CA LYS A 186 -14.25 -10.19 1.52
C LYS A 186 -14.54 -8.85 2.21
N VAL A 187 -15.73 -8.62 2.75
CA VAL A 187 -16.01 -7.44 3.58
C VAL A 187 -15.06 -7.40 4.78
N GLN A 188 -14.98 -8.50 5.54
CA GLN A 188 -14.08 -8.61 6.69
C GLN A 188 -12.63 -8.36 6.29
N GLU A 189 -12.15 -9.02 5.23
CA GLU A 189 -10.80 -8.85 4.70
C GLU A 189 -10.48 -7.38 4.39
N ILE A 190 -11.38 -6.69 3.66
CA ILE A 190 -11.17 -5.28 3.29
C ILE A 190 -11.14 -4.39 4.53
N THR A 191 -12.07 -4.58 5.48
CA THR A 191 -12.13 -3.75 6.69
C THR A 191 -10.91 -3.96 7.58
N GLU A 192 -10.51 -5.22 7.78
CA GLU A 192 -9.32 -5.55 8.56
C GLU A 192 -8.05 -5.04 7.89
N TYR A 193 -7.98 -5.10 6.55
CA TYR A 193 -6.85 -4.56 5.80
C TYR A 193 -6.69 -3.06 6.02
N VAL A 194 -7.78 -2.29 5.90
CA VAL A 194 -7.76 -0.83 6.16
C VAL A 194 -7.34 -0.53 7.60
N ASP A 195 -7.96 -1.19 8.57
CA ASP A 195 -7.67 -0.98 10.00
C ASP A 195 -6.21 -1.30 10.32
N LYS A 196 -5.69 -2.43 9.80
CA LYS A 196 -4.31 -2.84 10.03
C LYS A 196 -3.29 -1.95 9.36
N VAL A 197 -3.49 -1.56 8.10
CA VAL A 197 -2.57 -0.64 7.43
C VAL A 197 -2.51 0.70 8.17
N GLN A 198 -3.64 1.23 8.65
CA GLN A 198 -3.66 2.46 9.45
C GLN A 198 -2.95 2.29 10.80
N GLU A 199 -3.20 1.18 11.50
CA GLU A 199 -2.51 0.83 12.76
C GLU A 199 -0.99 0.78 12.56
N TYR A 200 -0.53 0.04 11.54
CA TYR A 200 0.87 -0.11 11.22
C TYR A 200 1.51 1.21 10.77
N ALA A 201 0.84 2.00 9.92
CA ALA A 201 1.37 3.30 9.48
C ALA A 201 1.56 4.26 10.66
N LYS A 202 0.61 4.26 11.61
CA LYS A 202 0.71 5.03 12.85
C LYS A 202 1.88 4.54 13.72
N GLU A 203 2.09 3.24 13.80
CA GLU A 203 3.19 2.67 14.56
C GLU A 203 4.56 2.94 13.91
N PHE A 204 4.69 2.77 12.59
CA PHE A 204 5.87 3.15 11.82
C PHE A 204 6.19 4.64 11.97
N SER A 205 5.19 5.52 12.06
CA SER A 205 5.43 6.95 12.31
C SER A 205 6.23 7.24 13.57
N LYS A 206 6.15 6.34 14.55
CA LYS A 206 6.86 6.45 15.82
C LYS A 206 8.18 5.69 15.81
N LYS A 207 8.21 4.52 15.19
CA LYS A 207 9.31 3.54 15.32
C LYS A 207 10.25 3.45 14.13
N SER A 208 9.79 3.81 12.94
CA SER A 208 10.53 3.65 11.68
C SER A 208 11.76 4.57 11.64
N LYS A 209 12.84 4.05 11.07
CA LYS A 209 14.04 4.82 10.71
C LYS A 209 13.91 5.50 9.34
N ALA A 210 12.77 5.37 8.66
CA ALA A 210 12.53 6.00 7.38
C ALA A 210 12.47 7.53 7.51
N ASP A 211 12.97 8.22 6.50
CA ASP A 211 12.82 9.65 6.38
C ASP A 211 11.37 10.03 6.07
N LYS A 212 10.67 10.50 7.11
CA LYS A 212 9.26 10.92 7.04
C LYS A 212 9.03 12.12 6.12
N ARG A 213 10.09 12.85 5.75
CA ARG A 213 10.05 13.98 4.83
C ARG A 213 10.47 13.58 3.40
N ALA A 214 10.75 12.31 3.14
CA ALA A 214 11.23 11.83 1.84
C ALA A 214 10.34 12.30 0.68
N LYS A 215 9.00 12.29 0.86
CA LYS A 215 8.06 12.73 -0.17
C LYS A 215 8.23 14.18 -0.64
N PHE A 216 8.81 15.05 0.19
CA PHE A 216 9.07 16.45 -0.16
C PHE A 216 10.44 16.67 -0.82
N LYS A 217 11.21 15.60 -1.03
CA LYS A 217 12.52 15.65 -1.67
C LYS A 217 12.39 15.39 -3.17
N LYS A 218 13.34 15.91 -3.94
CA LYS A 218 13.42 15.61 -5.37
C LYS A 218 13.59 14.09 -5.60
N PRO A 219 12.92 13.51 -6.61
CA PRO A 219 13.19 12.14 -7.06
C PRO A 219 14.68 11.95 -7.31
N SER A 220 15.22 10.82 -6.83
CA SER A 220 16.57 10.42 -7.21
C SER A 220 16.48 9.95 -8.65
N ILE A 221 17.31 10.48 -9.56
CA ILE A 221 17.35 10.01 -10.94
C ILE A 221 17.90 8.58 -10.91
N ILE A 222 17.04 7.60 -11.17
CA ILE A 222 17.47 6.22 -11.43
C ILE A 222 17.96 6.22 -12.88
N ALA A 223 19.23 5.86 -13.10
CA ALA A 223 19.78 5.76 -14.45
C ALA A 223 18.92 4.78 -15.29
N ILE A 224 18.60 5.16 -16.52
CA ILE A 224 17.84 4.31 -17.44
C ILE A 224 18.66 3.06 -17.72
N SER A 225 18.05 1.87 -17.57
CA SER A 225 18.70 0.59 -17.91
C SER A 225 19.08 0.57 -19.40
N PRO A 226 20.33 0.27 -19.76
CA PRO A 226 20.66 -0.22 -21.09
C PRO A 226 19.85 -1.49 -21.40
N LYS A 227 19.41 -1.65 -22.64
CA LYS A 227 18.74 -2.88 -23.08
C LYS A 227 19.62 -4.10 -22.76
N GLY A 228 19.08 -5.07 -22.02
CA GLY A 228 19.75 -6.34 -21.74
C GLY A 228 20.45 -6.45 -20.37
N GLY A 229 20.39 -5.43 -19.52
CA GLY A 229 20.85 -5.54 -18.13
C GLY A 229 19.70 -5.69 -17.13
N HIS A 230 19.94 -6.44 -16.06
CA HIS A 230 19.05 -6.47 -14.90
C HIS A 230 19.68 -5.66 -13.77
N TRP A 231 18.91 -4.71 -13.23
CA TRP A 231 19.34 -3.94 -12.06
C TRP A 231 19.32 -4.84 -10.84
N ILE A 232 20.39 -4.75 -10.04
CA ILE A 232 20.40 -5.23 -8.67
C ILE A 232 20.77 -4.08 -7.74
N THR A 233 20.22 -4.05 -6.54
CA THR A 233 20.63 -3.10 -5.52
C THR A 233 21.60 -3.79 -4.56
N LYS A 234 22.90 -3.53 -4.70
CA LYS A 234 23.96 -4.04 -3.80
C LYS A 234 24.46 -2.89 -2.93
N ASN A 235 24.37 -3.06 -1.60
CA ASN A 235 24.82 -2.06 -0.62
C ASN A 235 24.22 -0.64 -0.80
N GLY A 236 22.99 -0.55 -1.33
CA GLY A 236 22.32 0.74 -1.57
C GLY A 236 22.82 1.49 -2.80
N GLN A 237 23.63 0.85 -3.65
CA GLN A 237 23.96 1.32 -4.98
C GLN A 237 23.24 0.44 -6.02
N HIS A 238 22.64 1.10 -7.01
CA HIS A 238 22.08 0.43 -8.17
C HIS A 238 23.25 -0.05 -9.05
N ILE A 239 23.39 -1.35 -9.18
CA ILE A 239 24.39 -1.98 -10.04
C ILE A 239 23.64 -2.64 -11.19
N LEU A 240 23.99 -2.28 -12.40
CA LEU A 240 23.54 -2.99 -13.58
C LEU A 240 24.41 -4.24 -13.74
N ILE A 241 23.81 -5.43 -13.68
CA ILE A 241 24.48 -6.64 -14.12
C ILE A 241 24.08 -6.88 -15.58
N GLY A 242 25.07 -6.88 -16.47
CA GLY A 242 24.88 -7.26 -17.87
C GLY A 242 24.56 -8.74 -17.96
N GLY A 243 23.61 -9.09 -18.84
CA GLY A 243 23.40 -10.47 -19.29
C GLY A 243 24.51 -10.96 -20.20
#